data_AF-A0A7C3J2Q6-F1
#
_entry.id   AF-A0A7C3J2Q6-F1
#
_cell.length_a   1.000
_cell.length_b   1.000
_cell.length_c   1.000
_cell.angle_alpha   90.00
_cell.angle_beta   90.00
_cell.angle_gamma   90.00
#
_symmetry.space_group_name_H-M   'P 1'
#
loop_
_entity.id
_entity.type
_entity.pdbx_description
1 polymer ?
#
loop_
_entity_poly.entity_id
_entity_poly.type
_entity_poly.pdbx_seq_one_letter_code
_entity_poly.pdbx_strand_id
1 'polypeptide(L)'
;MANIPNESAEGLSKEVYARFGLAYYLSECLHRGLCHVYVFCSFAGGHGITRSRIAEKASCAYSLTLGQVTDAIADLVPEDLYRELKQAVEKRNYLAHHLWFDKIHLMFTEGGLRQVAQELAEYANLFERLDLMVEELLTPKLKALGFTDDLIQKSLAETREGKPAPPLPSGRKPKKAERLVHVWQRHGDDGRIELVFETEDGCLWELCDVGLGWTAVDRIAAGWQESETFRPYLPATIDPRPDCQGHWHYEIQLGRRAVLWVRPAEGPVHFRCGIRRLQPQRARGD
;
A
#
# COMPACT_ATOMS: atom_id res chain seq x y z
N MET A 1 8.97 50.05 33.52
CA MET A 1 9.78 49.71 32.32
C MET A 1 8.86 48.97 31.37
N ALA A 2 8.48 49.61 30.27
CA ALA A 2 7.56 49.04 29.30
C ALA A 2 8.25 47.90 28.54
N ASN A 3 7.64 46.72 28.60
CA ASN A 3 8.07 45.52 27.89
C ASN A 3 7.67 45.71 26.42
N ILE A 4 8.53 46.32 25.61
CA ILE A 4 8.39 46.31 24.16
C ILE A 4 8.70 44.87 23.74
N PRO A 5 7.77 44.13 23.12
CA PRO A 5 8.10 42.84 22.55
C PRO A 5 9.26 43.05 21.57
N ASN A 6 10.38 42.40 21.82
CA ASN A 6 11.52 42.44 20.92
C ASN A 6 11.09 41.76 19.62
N GLU A 7 10.69 42.54 18.61
CA GLU A 7 10.18 42.04 17.32
C GLU A 7 11.11 40.98 16.68
N SER A 8 12.43 41.05 16.96
CA SER A 8 13.41 40.05 16.54
C SER A 8 13.20 38.68 17.21
N ALA A 9 12.88 38.63 18.51
CA ALA A 9 12.66 37.40 19.26
C ALA A 9 11.31 36.75 18.90
N GLU A 10 10.28 37.56 18.65
CA GLU A 10 8.99 37.08 18.16
C GLU A 10 9.11 36.49 16.74
N GLY A 11 9.84 37.18 15.86
CA GLY A 11 10.16 36.68 14.51
C GLY A 11 10.93 35.36 14.55
N LEU A 12 11.95 35.24 15.40
CA LEU A 12 12.73 34.01 15.58
C LEU A 12 11.89 32.86 16.14
N SER A 13 10.95 33.13 17.03
CA SER A 13 10.04 32.10 17.56
C SER A 13 9.11 31.56 16.48
N LYS A 14 8.57 32.44 15.63
CA LYS A 14 7.76 32.05 14.45
C LYS A 14 8.57 31.20 13.48
N GLU A 15 9.84 31.57 13.24
CA GLU A 15 10.76 30.80 12.41
C GLU A 15 10.99 29.39 12.94
N VAL A 16 11.19 29.22 14.26
CA VAL A 16 11.32 27.89 14.88
C VAL A 16 10.07 27.03 14.63
N TYR A 17 8.87 27.59 14.82
CA TYR A 17 7.63 26.86 14.54
C TYR A 17 7.47 26.51 13.05
N ALA A 18 7.83 27.42 12.15
CA ALA A 18 7.80 27.18 10.71
C ALA A 18 8.78 26.07 10.30
N ARG A 19 10.01 26.08 10.83
CA ARG A 19 11.01 25.04 10.57
C ARG A 19 10.62 23.69 11.15
N PHE A 20 9.95 23.68 12.30
CA PHE A 20 9.39 22.45 12.85
C PHE A 20 8.34 21.88 11.89
N GLY A 21 7.41 22.72 11.43
CA GLY A 21 6.40 22.33 10.46
C GLY A 21 7.02 21.79 9.17
N LEU A 22 8.06 22.45 8.65
CA LEU A 22 8.78 22.01 7.45
C LEU A 22 9.48 20.66 7.66
N ALA A 23 10.24 20.50 8.74
CA ALA A 23 10.93 19.25 9.04
C ALA A 23 9.95 18.09 9.22
N TYR A 24 8.84 18.32 9.92
CA TYR A 24 7.79 17.32 10.10
C TYR A 24 7.10 16.98 8.78
N TYR A 25 6.74 17.98 7.98
CA TYR A 25 6.16 17.80 6.65
C TYR A 25 7.07 16.95 5.74
N LEU A 26 8.36 17.27 5.67
CA LEU A 26 9.32 16.51 4.87
C LEU A 26 9.49 15.07 5.39
N SER A 27 9.40 14.84 6.70
CA SER A 27 9.38 13.48 7.25
C SER A 27 8.15 12.67 6.82
N GLU A 28 7.01 13.33 6.61
CA GLU A 28 5.80 12.70 6.09
C GLU A 28 5.87 12.49 4.56
N CYS A 29 6.54 13.37 3.81
CA CYS A 29 6.88 13.12 2.40
C CYS A 29 7.72 11.86 2.26
N LEU A 30 8.81 11.77 3.03
CA LEU A 30 9.66 10.57 3.09
C LEU A 30 8.83 9.32 3.43
N HIS A 31 7.96 9.40 4.45
CA HIS A 31 7.05 8.29 4.79
C HIS A 31 6.22 7.83 3.60
N ARG A 32 5.65 8.75 2.83
CA ARG A 32 4.87 8.42 1.63
C ARG A 32 5.73 7.80 0.53
N GLY A 33 6.94 8.32 0.30
CA GLY A 33 7.92 7.70 -0.61
C GLY A 33 8.23 6.25 -0.22
N LEU A 34 8.49 5.97 1.07
CA LEU A 34 8.73 4.62 1.55
C LEU A 34 7.50 3.70 1.40
N CYS A 35 6.30 4.23 1.60
CA CYS A 35 5.08 3.48 1.32
C CYS A 35 4.99 3.10 -0.16
N HIS A 36 5.41 3.98 -1.07
CA HIS A 36 5.45 3.66 -2.50
C HIS A 36 6.52 2.61 -2.81
N VAL A 37 7.70 2.65 -2.18
CA VAL A 37 8.70 1.58 -2.29
C VAL A 37 8.10 0.24 -1.84
N TYR A 38 7.45 0.20 -0.68
CA TYR A 38 6.78 -1.01 -0.19
C TYR A 38 5.77 -1.56 -1.20
N VAL A 39 4.96 -0.68 -1.80
CA VAL A 39 3.94 -1.08 -2.78
C VAL A 39 4.59 -1.59 -4.05
N PHE A 40 5.46 -0.80 -4.69
CA PHE A 40 5.87 -1.04 -6.07
C PHE A 40 7.13 -1.92 -6.20
N CYS A 41 8.06 -1.84 -5.26
CA CYS A 41 9.28 -2.66 -5.30
C CYS A 41 9.02 -4.11 -4.86
N SER A 42 7.90 -4.39 -4.20
CA SER A 42 7.52 -5.74 -3.76
C SER A 42 6.87 -6.58 -4.86
N PHE A 43 6.75 -6.07 -6.08
CA PHE A 43 6.30 -6.83 -7.24
C PHE A 43 7.50 -7.26 -8.09
N ALA A 44 7.54 -8.54 -8.47
CA ALA A 44 8.65 -9.13 -9.22
C ALA A 44 8.70 -8.70 -10.72
N GLY A 45 7.72 -7.92 -11.20
CA GLY A 45 7.62 -7.41 -12.57
C GLY A 45 6.26 -6.77 -12.85
N GLY A 46 6.11 -6.06 -13.98
CA GLY A 46 4.91 -5.27 -14.30
C GLY A 46 3.74 -6.03 -14.92
N HIS A 47 3.87 -7.33 -15.17
CA HIS A 47 2.82 -8.10 -15.84
C HIS A 47 1.87 -8.75 -14.83
N GLY A 48 0.56 -8.53 -15.03
CA GLY A 48 -0.51 -9.21 -14.30
C GLY A 48 -0.82 -8.66 -12.90
N ILE A 49 -0.32 -7.49 -12.50
CA ILE A 49 -0.72 -6.89 -11.23
C ILE A 49 -2.09 -6.22 -11.40
N THR A 50 -3.07 -6.59 -10.58
CA THR A 50 -4.40 -5.95 -10.63
C THR A 50 -4.39 -4.61 -9.90
N ARG A 51 -5.20 -3.66 -10.36
CA ARG A 51 -5.39 -2.36 -9.67
C ARG A 51 -5.81 -2.56 -8.22
N SER A 52 -6.71 -3.50 -7.96
CA SER A 52 -7.18 -3.81 -6.61
C SER A 52 -6.05 -4.35 -5.71
N ARG A 53 -5.08 -5.09 -6.28
CA ARG A 53 -3.92 -5.55 -5.54
C ARG A 53 -2.98 -4.41 -5.13
N ILE A 54 -2.76 -3.46 -6.04
CA ILE A 54 -2.00 -2.23 -5.73
C ILE A 54 -2.71 -1.46 -4.62
N ALA A 55 -4.03 -1.28 -4.73
CA ALA A 55 -4.83 -0.59 -3.73
C ALA A 55 -4.76 -1.26 -2.34
N GLU A 56 -4.85 -2.60 -2.29
CA GLU A 56 -4.72 -3.37 -1.05
C GLU A 56 -3.34 -3.17 -0.40
N LYS A 57 -2.26 -3.26 -1.19
CA LYS A 57 -0.90 -3.00 -0.69
C LYS A 57 -0.72 -1.55 -0.23
N ALA A 58 -1.23 -0.59 -0.99
CA ALA A 58 -1.15 0.84 -0.66
C ALA A 58 -1.90 1.14 0.64
N SER A 59 -3.10 0.61 0.81
CA SER A 59 -3.87 0.76 2.05
C SER A 59 -3.12 0.18 3.26
N CYS A 60 -2.51 -1.00 3.09
CA CYS A 60 -1.66 -1.59 4.12
C CYS A 60 -0.46 -0.69 4.44
N ALA A 61 0.28 -0.24 3.43
CA ALA A 61 1.46 0.60 3.61
C ALA A 61 1.12 1.91 4.32
N TYR A 62 0.01 2.55 3.94
CA TYR A 62 -0.38 3.85 4.48
C TYR A 62 -0.86 3.78 5.93
N SER A 63 -1.18 2.57 6.43
CA SER A 63 -1.48 2.32 7.84
C SER A 63 -0.24 2.12 8.72
N LEU A 64 0.93 1.90 8.11
CA LEU A 64 2.18 1.71 8.85
C LEU A 64 2.76 3.04 9.29
N THR A 65 3.33 3.08 10.49
CA THR A 65 4.19 4.19 10.93
C THR A 65 5.48 4.24 10.10
N LEU A 66 6.23 5.36 10.16
CA LEU A 66 7.52 5.50 9.49
C LEU A 66 8.47 4.35 9.84
N GLY A 67 8.62 4.02 11.14
CA GLY A 67 9.48 2.91 11.55
C GLY A 67 9.02 1.55 11.01
N GLN A 68 7.72 1.27 11.04
CA GLN A 68 7.18 0.02 10.54
C GLN A 68 7.34 -0.14 9.02
N VAL A 69 7.13 0.93 8.24
CA VAL A 69 7.36 0.85 6.79
C VAL A 69 8.84 0.73 6.46
N THR A 70 9.72 1.43 7.19
CA THR A 70 11.18 1.29 7.05
C THR A 70 11.63 -0.16 7.28
N ASP A 71 11.14 -0.80 8.34
CA ASP A 71 11.49 -2.20 8.63
C ASP A 71 10.90 -3.15 7.56
N ALA A 72 9.70 -2.85 7.05
CA ALA A 72 9.03 -3.68 6.04
C ALA A 72 9.67 -3.62 4.63
N ILE A 73 10.55 -2.65 4.37
CA ILE A 73 11.25 -2.49 3.10
C ILE A 73 12.74 -2.81 3.21
N ALA A 74 13.23 -3.31 4.34
CA ALA A 74 14.66 -3.52 4.59
C ALA A 74 15.35 -4.32 3.46
N ASP A 75 14.71 -5.40 2.99
CA ASP A 75 15.23 -6.26 1.91
C ASP A 75 15.02 -5.67 0.50
N LEU A 76 14.30 -4.55 0.38
CA LEU A 76 13.96 -3.91 -0.90
C LEU A 76 14.86 -2.71 -1.22
N VAL A 77 15.66 -2.26 -0.26
CA VAL A 77 16.51 -1.07 -0.38
C VAL A 77 17.97 -1.43 -0.16
N PRO A 78 18.93 -0.65 -0.69
CA PRO A 78 20.33 -0.79 -0.33
C PRO A 78 20.58 -0.65 1.19
N GLU A 79 21.53 -1.40 1.73
CA GLU A 79 21.85 -1.45 3.18
C GLU A 79 22.30 -0.10 3.74
N ASP A 80 23.03 0.68 2.95
CA ASP A 80 23.42 2.05 3.28
C ASP A 80 22.21 2.98 3.41
N LEU A 81 21.29 2.95 2.44
CA LEU A 81 20.02 3.68 2.51
C LEU A 81 19.21 3.24 3.73
N TYR A 82 19.07 1.93 3.97
CA TYR A 82 18.34 1.40 5.12
C TYR A 82 18.86 1.97 6.45
N ARG A 83 20.19 1.99 6.63
CA ARG A 83 20.83 2.54 7.83
C ARG A 83 20.51 4.01 8.04
N GLU A 84 20.51 4.81 6.98
CA GLU A 84 20.14 6.22 7.06
C GLU A 84 18.64 6.42 7.34
N LEU A 85 17.78 5.56 6.80
CA LEU A 85 16.35 5.57 7.12
C LEU A 85 16.11 5.28 8.61
N LYS A 86 16.90 4.41 9.26
CA LYS A 86 16.82 4.22 10.71
C LYS A 86 17.15 5.49 11.49
N GLN A 87 18.14 6.27 11.04
CA GLN A 87 18.43 7.58 11.64
C GLN A 87 17.25 8.54 11.44
N ALA A 88 16.64 8.57 10.25
CA ALA A 88 15.46 9.39 9.99
C ALA A 88 14.27 9.02 10.91
N VAL A 89 14.05 7.72 11.16
CA VAL A 89 13.03 7.25 12.12
C VAL A 89 13.30 7.80 13.52
N GLU A 90 14.55 7.74 14.00
CA GLU A 90 14.93 8.29 15.30
C GLU A 90 14.67 9.79 15.37
N LYS A 91 15.06 10.55 14.34
CA LYS A 91 14.82 12.01 14.28
C LYS A 91 13.35 12.36 14.23
N ARG A 92 12.55 11.62 13.46
CA ARG A 92 11.09 11.82 13.39
C ARG A 92 10.43 11.53 14.74
N ASN A 93 10.83 10.47 15.42
CA ASN A 93 10.31 10.16 16.76
C ASN A 93 10.71 11.22 17.78
N TYR A 94 11.94 11.73 17.69
CA TYR A 94 12.40 12.87 18.50
C TYR A 94 11.54 14.12 18.28
N LEU A 95 11.32 14.51 17.02
CA LEU A 95 10.44 15.63 16.65
C LEU A 95 9.02 15.46 17.21
N ALA A 96 8.45 14.26 17.09
CA ALA A 96 7.07 13.98 17.48
C ALA A 96 6.85 13.97 19.00
N HIS A 97 7.85 13.56 19.79
CA HIS A 97 7.64 13.22 21.20
C HIS A 97 8.50 14.01 22.19
N HIS A 98 9.68 14.47 21.79
CA HIS A 98 10.71 14.94 22.74
C HIS A 98 11.14 16.38 22.52
N LEU A 99 11.21 16.84 21.27
CA LEU A 99 11.80 18.13 20.90
C LEU A 99 11.33 19.28 21.81
N TRP A 100 10.02 19.46 21.96
CA TRP A 100 9.49 20.62 22.68
C TRP A 100 9.83 20.59 24.17
N PHE A 101 9.79 19.42 24.80
CA PHE A 101 10.12 19.28 26.22
C PHE A 101 11.61 19.49 26.46
N ASP A 102 12.45 18.90 25.61
CA ASP A 102 13.90 18.98 25.76
C ASP A 102 14.42 20.39 25.45
N LYS A 103 13.83 21.07 24.47
CA LYS A 103 14.33 22.35 23.95
C LYS A 103 13.60 23.57 24.50
N ILE A 104 12.58 23.42 25.35
CA ILE A 104 11.79 24.56 25.86
C ILE A 104 12.68 25.63 26.50
N HIS A 105 13.74 25.24 27.20
CA HIS A 105 14.68 26.16 27.86
C HIS A 105 15.43 27.07 26.86
N LEU A 106 15.53 26.67 25.59
CA LEU A 106 16.16 27.46 24.52
C LEU A 106 15.20 28.47 23.86
N MET A 107 13.89 28.32 24.06
CA MET A 107 12.86 29.14 23.39
C MET A 107 12.77 30.58 23.90
N PHE A 108 13.51 30.93 24.97
CA PHE A 108 13.43 32.23 25.63
C PHE A 108 14.59 33.17 25.30
N THR A 109 15.54 32.75 24.46
CA THR A 109 16.72 33.56 24.08
C THR A 109 16.93 33.52 22.57
N GLU A 110 17.44 34.60 21.98
CA GLU A 110 17.73 34.61 20.54
C GLU A 110 18.76 33.54 20.14
N GLY A 111 19.78 33.32 20.97
CA GLY A 111 20.79 32.28 20.75
C GLY A 111 20.19 30.88 20.77
N GLY A 112 19.34 30.59 21.76
CA GLY A 112 18.64 29.31 21.85
C GLY A 112 17.65 29.09 20.70
N LEU A 113 16.90 30.12 20.30
CA LEU A 113 16.01 30.05 19.14
C LEU A 113 16.78 29.76 17.85
N ARG A 114 17.92 30.42 17.62
CA ARG A 114 18.78 30.14 16.47
C ARG A 114 19.33 28.71 16.49
N GLN A 115 19.70 28.19 17.67
CA GLN A 115 20.15 26.82 17.82
C GLN A 115 19.06 25.81 17.46
N VAL A 116 17.84 25.97 18.00
CA VAL A 116 16.72 25.08 17.66
C VAL A 116 16.37 25.18 16.18
N ALA A 117 16.35 26.40 15.64
CA ALA A 117 16.08 26.64 14.22
C ALA A 117 17.13 25.99 13.31
N GLN A 118 18.40 25.95 13.72
CA GLN A 118 19.47 25.28 12.96
C GLN A 118 19.31 23.74 13.01
N GLU A 119 19.05 23.18 14.19
CA GLU A 119 18.81 21.73 14.35
C GLU A 119 17.61 21.25 13.51
N LEU A 120 16.53 22.03 13.47
CA LEU A 120 15.35 21.73 12.64
C LEU A 120 15.66 21.79 11.14
N ALA A 121 16.53 22.72 10.70
CA ALA A 121 16.97 22.79 9.32
C ALA A 121 17.81 21.56 8.92
N GLU A 122 18.64 21.05 9.84
CA GLU A 122 19.40 19.82 9.62
C GLU A 122 18.48 18.59 9.48
N TYR A 123 17.41 18.52 10.28
CA TYR A 123 16.40 17.47 10.11
C TYR A 123 15.63 17.58 8.80
N ALA A 124 15.22 18.80 8.40
CA ALA A 124 14.59 19.04 7.11
C ALA A 124 15.49 18.56 5.96
N ASN A 125 16.77 18.95 5.95
CA ASN A 125 17.75 18.54 4.94
C ASN A 125 17.96 17.02 4.92
N LEU A 126 17.97 16.37 6.09
CA LEU A 126 18.06 14.90 6.18
C LEU A 126 16.87 14.24 5.49
N PHE A 127 15.63 14.66 5.80
CA PHE A 127 14.43 14.06 5.23
C PHE A 127 14.32 14.31 3.72
N GLU A 128 14.59 15.54 3.26
CA GLU A 128 14.56 15.88 1.84
C GLU A 128 15.58 15.07 1.04
N ARG A 129 16.82 14.96 1.54
CA ARG A 129 17.86 14.16 0.89
C ARG A 129 17.48 12.69 0.78
N LEU A 130 16.91 12.11 1.85
CA LEU A 130 16.48 10.71 1.82
C LEU A 130 15.28 10.49 0.92
N ASP A 131 14.36 11.46 0.84
CA ASP A 131 13.21 11.41 -0.07
C ASP A 131 13.68 11.38 -1.53
N LEU A 132 14.68 12.19 -1.89
CA LEU A 132 15.31 12.16 -3.21
C LEU A 132 15.96 10.80 -3.52
N MET A 133 16.71 10.22 -2.57
CA MET A 133 17.31 8.89 -2.74
C MET A 133 16.24 7.80 -2.95
N VAL A 134 15.10 7.93 -2.27
CA VAL A 134 13.95 7.03 -2.42
C VAL A 134 13.30 7.20 -3.79
N GLU A 135 13.15 8.45 -4.27
CA GLU A 135 12.64 8.74 -5.61
C GLU A 135 13.54 8.16 -6.70
N GLU A 136 14.86 8.29 -6.56
CA GLU A 136 15.85 7.71 -7.47
C GLU A 136 15.75 6.18 -7.53
N LEU A 137 15.53 5.53 -6.38
CA LEU A 137 15.31 4.08 -6.30
C LEU A 137 13.98 3.65 -6.97
N LEU A 138 12.93 4.45 -6.77
CA LEU A 138 11.57 4.11 -7.17
C LEU A 138 11.30 4.37 -8.66
N THR A 139 11.87 5.42 -9.23
CA THR A 139 11.60 5.88 -10.60
C THR A 139 11.81 4.78 -11.65
N PRO A 140 12.93 4.00 -11.66
CA PRO A 140 13.11 2.92 -12.61
C PRO A 140 12.05 1.82 -12.48
N LYS A 141 11.59 1.54 -11.25
CA LYS A 141 10.56 0.53 -10.98
C LYS A 141 9.21 0.99 -11.52
N LEU A 142 8.81 2.23 -11.26
CA LEU A 142 7.58 2.80 -11.80
C LEU A 142 7.57 2.76 -13.33
N LYS A 143 8.68 3.13 -13.98
CA LYS A 143 8.81 3.05 -15.45
C LYS A 143 8.67 1.61 -15.96
N ALA A 144 9.27 0.64 -15.28
CA ALA A 144 9.13 -0.79 -15.62
C ALA A 144 7.69 -1.31 -15.42
N LEU A 145 6.89 -0.68 -14.55
CA LEU A 145 5.47 -0.96 -14.35
C LEU A 145 4.56 -0.20 -15.34
N GLY A 146 5.12 0.61 -16.24
CA GLY A 146 4.37 1.35 -17.25
C GLY A 146 3.87 2.73 -16.81
N PHE A 147 4.34 3.26 -15.67
CA PHE A 147 4.09 4.65 -15.29
C PHE A 147 4.96 5.56 -16.17
N THR A 148 4.32 6.21 -17.14
CA THR A 148 4.99 7.18 -18.01
C THR A 148 5.08 8.54 -17.34
N ASP A 149 6.06 9.34 -17.77
CA ASP A 149 6.22 10.71 -17.27
C ASP A 149 4.94 11.53 -17.53
N ASP A 150 4.25 11.32 -18.66
CA ASP A 150 2.96 11.95 -18.98
C ASP A 150 1.85 11.62 -17.96
N LEU A 151 1.75 10.36 -17.52
CA LEU A 151 0.77 9.95 -16.50
C LEU A 151 1.06 10.64 -15.16
N ILE A 152 2.33 10.72 -14.78
CA ILE A 152 2.77 11.39 -13.56
C ILE A 152 2.46 12.88 -13.64
N GLN A 153 2.82 13.55 -14.75
CA GLN A 153 2.55 14.97 -14.96
C GLN A 153 1.06 15.29 -14.97
N LYS A 154 0.23 14.45 -15.58
CA LYS A 154 -1.22 14.60 -15.54
C LYS A 154 -1.75 14.52 -14.11
N SER A 155 -1.33 13.52 -13.33
CA SER A 155 -1.74 13.37 -11.93
C SER A 155 -1.29 14.56 -11.06
N LEU A 156 -0.09 15.09 -11.30
CA LEU A 156 0.42 16.28 -10.63
C LEU A 156 -0.40 17.54 -11.00
N ALA A 157 -0.75 17.71 -12.26
CA ALA A 157 -1.58 18.82 -12.72
C ALA A 157 -2.97 18.79 -12.06
N GLU A 158 -3.62 17.62 -12.02
CA GLU A 158 -4.90 17.45 -11.33
C GLU A 158 -4.82 17.80 -9.84
N THR A 159 -3.73 17.43 -9.18
CA THR A 159 -3.48 17.74 -7.76
C THR A 159 -3.27 19.25 -7.56
N ARG A 160 -2.51 19.91 -8.43
CA ARG A 160 -2.30 21.38 -8.41
C ARG A 160 -3.58 22.17 -8.67
N GLU A 161 -4.49 21.61 -9.45
CA GLU A 161 -5.84 22.16 -9.66
C GLU A 161 -6.77 21.95 -8.45
N GLY A 162 -6.30 21.29 -7.38
CA GLY A 162 -7.08 21.02 -6.18
C GLY A 162 -8.09 19.89 -6.35
N LYS A 163 -7.97 19.06 -7.40
CA LYS A 163 -8.83 17.87 -7.55
C LYS A 163 -8.43 16.86 -6.46
N PRO A 164 -9.36 16.45 -5.59
CA PRO A 164 -9.03 15.48 -4.56
C PRO A 164 -8.70 14.13 -5.20
N ALA A 165 -7.63 13.49 -4.73
CA ALA A 165 -7.40 12.09 -5.06
C ALA A 165 -8.56 11.26 -4.48
N PRO A 166 -9.12 10.31 -5.26
CA PRO A 166 -10.13 9.41 -4.72
C PRO A 166 -9.51 8.64 -3.54
N PRO A 167 -10.27 8.41 -2.45
CA PRO A 167 -9.76 7.67 -1.32
C PRO A 167 -9.36 6.26 -1.77
N LEU A 168 -8.32 5.71 -1.14
CA LEU A 168 -8.01 4.30 -1.33
C LEU A 168 -9.22 3.47 -0.88
N PRO A 169 -9.59 2.41 -1.63
CA PRO A 169 -10.55 1.44 -1.15
C PRO A 169 -10.18 0.98 0.25
N SER A 170 -11.17 0.83 1.12
CA SER A 170 -10.99 0.23 2.44
C SER A 170 -11.78 -1.07 2.50
N GLY A 171 -11.06 -2.19 2.47
CA GLY A 171 -11.61 -3.52 2.71
C GLY A 171 -10.99 -4.15 3.95
N ARG A 172 -11.66 -5.11 4.57
CA ARG A 172 -10.96 -6.00 5.50
C ARG A 172 -9.92 -6.83 4.73
N LYS A 173 -8.91 -7.35 5.42
CA LYS A 173 -8.04 -8.39 4.83
C LYS A 173 -8.81 -9.72 4.78
N PRO A 174 -8.53 -10.60 3.79
CA PRO A 174 -9.01 -11.97 3.83
C PRO A 174 -8.52 -12.66 5.10
N LYS A 175 -9.39 -13.44 5.75
CA LYS A 175 -9.04 -14.31 6.89
C LYS A 175 -8.30 -15.55 6.34
N LYS A 176 -7.61 -16.27 7.23
CA LYS A 176 -6.94 -17.54 6.86
C LYS A 176 -7.92 -18.60 6.31
N ALA A 177 -9.16 -18.56 6.78
CA ALA A 177 -10.23 -19.40 6.28
C ALA A 177 -11.48 -18.54 6.07
N GLU A 178 -12.07 -18.63 4.88
CA GLU A 178 -13.28 -17.92 4.50
C GLU A 178 -14.35 -18.92 4.05
N ARG A 179 -15.61 -18.61 4.30
CA ARG A 179 -16.74 -19.41 3.82
C ARG A 179 -17.31 -18.76 2.58
N LEU A 180 -16.93 -19.29 1.41
CA LEU A 180 -17.41 -18.85 0.11
C LEU A 180 -18.84 -19.38 -0.11
N VAL A 181 -19.78 -18.49 -0.42
CA VAL A 181 -21.21 -18.83 -0.58
C VAL A 181 -21.69 -18.68 -2.02
N HIS A 182 -21.24 -17.64 -2.72
CA HIS A 182 -21.60 -17.37 -4.11
C HIS A 182 -20.38 -16.99 -4.94
N VAL A 183 -20.46 -17.27 -6.25
CA VAL A 183 -19.53 -16.74 -7.25
C VAL A 183 -20.36 -16.14 -8.36
N TRP A 184 -20.19 -14.84 -8.58
CA TRP A 184 -20.92 -14.05 -9.55
C TRP A 184 -20.08 -13.86 -10.82
N GLN A 185 -20.76 -13.80 -11.96
CA GLN A 185 -20.22 -13.45 -13.26
C GLN A 185 -20.74 -12.07 -13.67
N ARG A 186 -19.80 -11.16 -13.94
CA ARG A 186 -20.09 -9.85 -14.56
C ARG A 186 -19.35 -9.72 -15.88
N HIS A 187 -19.94 -8.96 -16.79
CA HIS A 187 -19.28 -8.62 -18.06
C HIS A 187 -18.52 -7.31 -17.85
N GLY A 188 -17.21 -7.34 -18.04
CA GLY A 188 -16.36 -6.15 -18.06
C GLY A 188 -16.61 -5.32 -19.32
N ASP A 189 -16.14 -4.07 -19.31
CA ASP A 189 -16.27 -3.13 -20.44
C ASP A 189 -15.57 -3.65 -21.72
N ASP A 190 -14.61 -4.57 -21.56
CA ASP A 190 -13.87 -5.24 -22.63
C ASP A 190 -14.55 -6.55 -23.11
N GLY A 191 -15.76 -6.85 -22.61
CA GLY A 191 -16.53 -8.04 -22.93
C GLY A 191 -16.09 -9.32 -22.22
N ARG A 192 -15.09 -9.26 -21.33
CA ARG A 192 -14.63 -10.44 -20.57
C ARG A 192 -15.57 -10.73 -19.41
N ILE A 193 -15.67 -12.01 -19.05
CA ILE A 193 -16.36 -12.42 -17.83
C ILE A 193 -15.40 -12.30 -16.65
N GLU A 194 -15.76 -11.47 -15.68
CA GLU A 194 -15.05 -11.33 -14.42
C GLU A 194 -15.80 -12.09 -13.32
N LEU A 195 -15.03 -12.80 -12.49
CA LEU A 195 -15.55 -13.59 -11.39
C LEU A 195 -15.44 -12.80 -10.09
N VAL A 196 -16.57 -12.62 -9.40
CA VAL A 196 -16.63 -11.97 -8.08
C VAL A 196 -17.09 -13.00 -7.04
N PHE A 197 -16.29 -13.17 -6.00
CA PHE A 197 -16.44 -14.18 -4.98
C PHE A 197 -17.07 -13.54 -3.74
N GLU A 198 -18.20 -14.08 -3.27
CA GLU A 198 -18.92 -13.57 -2.11
C GLU A 198 -18.77 -14.54 -0.93
N THR A 199 -18.30 -14.01 0.20
CA THR A 199 -18.19 -14.76 1.46
C THR A 199 -19.46 -14.62 2.31
N GLU A 200 -19.67 -15.54 3.25
CA GLU A 200 -20.87 -15.60 4.10
C GLU A 200 -21.14 -14.30 4.90
N ASP A 201 -20.10 -13.49 5.13
CA ASP A 201 -20.22 -12.16 5.76
C ASP A 201 -20.51 -11.02 4.77
N GLY A 202 -20.89 -11.34 3.53
CA GLY A 202 -21.26 -10.40 2.47
C GLY A 202 -20.09 -9.65 1.83
N CYS A 203 -18.85 -10.01 2.15
CA CYS A 203 -17.68 -9.40 1.52
C CYS A 203 -17.47 -9.94 0.10
N LEU A 204 -17.11 -9.04 -0.82
CA LEU A 204 -16.82 -9.36 -2.21
C LEU A 204 -15.31 -9.37 -2.47
N TRP A 205 -14.87 -10.30 -3.32
CA TRP A 205 -13.46 -10.50 -3.66
C TRP A 205 -13.29 -10.83 -5.14
N GLU A 206 -12.11 -10.56 -5.68
CA GLU A 206 -11.72 -10.92 -7.04
C GLU A 206 -10.42 -11.72 -7.04
N LEU A 207 -10.16 -12.46 -8.11
CA LEU A 207 -8.86 -13.11 -8.30
C LEU A 207 -7.76 -12.06 -8.50
N CYS A 208 -6.64 -12.25 -7.82
CA CYS A 208 -5.42 -11.49 -8.01
C CYS A 208 -4.23 -12.43 -8.16
N ASP A 209 -3.03 -11.86 -8.21
CA ASP A 209 -1.77 -12.58 -8.40
C ASP A 209 -1.46 -13.63 -7.32
N VAL A 210 -2.08 -13.57 -6.14
CA VAL A 210 -1.81 -14.45 -4.99
C VAL A 210 -3.09 -14.92 -4.28
N GLY A 211 -4.13 -15.27 -5.04
CA GLY A 211 -5.41 -15.76 -4.51
C GLY A 211 -6.55 -14.74 -4.66
N LEU A 212 -7.38 -14.60 -3.64
CA LEU A 212 -8.48 -13.64 -3.59
C LEU A 212 -8.02 -12.32 -2.97
N GLY A 213 -8.22 -11.22 -3.69
CA GLY A 213 -7.95 -9.85 -3.24
C GLY A 213 -9.19 -8.98 -3.30
N TRP A 214 -9.01 -7.70 -2.95
CA TRP A 214 -10.08 -6.71 -3.05
C TRP A 214 -10.64 -6.64 -4.48
N THR A 215 -11.90 -6.24 -4.57
CA THR A 215 -12.57 -5.88 -5.82
C THR A 215 -12.84 -4.37 -5.81
N ALA A 216 -12.97 -3.79 -7.01
CA ALA A 216 -13.46 -2.43 -7.17
C ALA A 216 -14.99 -2.31 -6.91
N VAL A 217 -15.69 -3.43 -6.73
CA VAL A 217 -17.14 -3.47 -6.55
C VAL A 217 -17.52 -3.65 -5.09
N ASP A 218 -18.42 -2.82 -4.60
CA ASP A 218 -18.90 -2.81 -3.21
C ASP A 218 -20.24 -3.53 -3.03
N ARG A 219 -20.98 -3.78 -4.12
CA ARG A 219 -22.28 -4.45 -4.10
C ARG A 219 -22.56 -5.21 -5.40
N ILE A 220 -23.32 -6.30 -5.27
CA ILE A 220 -23.82 -7.04 -6.42
C ILE A 220 -24.78 -6.15 -7.22
N ALA A 221 -24.54 -5.99 -8.51
CA ALA A 221 -25.37 -5.16 -9.38
C ALA A 221 -26.50 -5.97 -10.04
N ALA A 222 -27.57 -5.28 -10.43
CA ALA A 222 -28.64 -5.88 -11.22
C ALA A 222 -28.09 -6.39 -12.56
N GLY A 223 -28.37 -7.66 -12.88
CA GLY A 223 -27.92 -8.32 -14.12
C GLY A 223 -26.67 -9.20 -13.97
N TRP A 224 -26.04 -9.24 -12.80
CA TRP A 224 -25.01 -10.25 -12.51
C TRP A 224 -25.65 -11.64 -12.45
N GLN A 225 -24.94 -12.63 -12.95
CA GLN A 225 -25.41 -14.03 -12.97
C GLN A 225 -24.58 -14.87 -12.01
N GLU A 226 -25.23 -15.72 -11.23
CA GLU A 226 -24.50 -16.70 -10.42
C GLU A 226 -23.85 -17.75 -11.33
N SER A 227 -22.59 -18.08 -11.07
CA SER A 227 -21.83 -19.01 -11.90
C SER A 227 -22.30 -20.46 -11.70
N GLU A 228 -22.93 -21.02 -12.74
CA GLU A 228 -23.34 -22.43 -12.75
C GLU A 228 -22.15 -23.40 -12.58
N THR A 229 -20.96 -22.99 -13.00
CA THR A 229 -19.72 -23.77 -12.86
C THR A 229 -19.34 -23.97 -11.39
N PHE A 230 -19.54 -22.96 -10.54
CA PHE A 230 -19.12 -22.99 -9.14
C PHE A 230 -20.23 -23.49 -8.21
N ARG A 231 -21.49 -23.23 -8.55
CA ARG A 231 -22.68 -23.55 -7.74
C ARG A 231 -22.68 -24.96 -7.12
N PRO A 232 -22.27 -26.05 -7.80
CA PRO A 232 -22.26 -27.40 -7.21
C PRO A 232 -21.24 -27.62 -6.08
N TYR A 233 -20.27 -26.72 -5.93
CA TYR A 233 -19.17 -26.83 -4.97
C TYR A 233 -19.30 -25.83 -3.81
N LEU A 234 -20.36 -25.03 -3.78
CA LEU A 234 -20.62 -24.03 -2.76
C LEU A 234 -21.81 -24.44 -1.86
N PRO A 235 -21.84 -24.03 -0.58
CA PRO A 235 -20.80 -23.26 0.10
C PRO A 235 -19.54 -24.09 0.39
N ALA A 236 -18.38 -23.44 0.42
CA ALA A 236 -17.09 -24.08 0.72
C ALA A 236 -16.24 -23.23 1.65
N THR A 237 -15.55 -23.88 2.59
CA THR A 237 -14.46 -23.23 3.31
C THR A 237 -13.21 -23.25 2.44
N ILE A 238 -12.63 -22.08 2.22
CA ILE A 238 -11.48 -21.86 1.36
C ILE A 238 -10.35 -21.19 2.14
N ASP A 239 -9.12 -21.39 1.69
CA ASP A 239 -8.01 -20.48 1.98
C ASP A 239 -7.96 -19.42 0.86
N PRO A 240 -8.30 -18.14 1.12
CA PRO A 240 -8.27 -17.10 0.10
C PRO A 240 -6.85 -16.69 -0.30
N ARG A 241 -5.83 -17.06 0.49
CA ARG A 241 -4.40 -16.78 0.25
C ARG A 241 -3.62 -18.10 0.27
N PRO A 242 -3.89 -19.01 -0.68
CA PRO A 242 -3.25 -20.32 -0.71
C PRO A 242 -1.75 -20.19 -0.97
N ASP A 243 -1.01 -21.27 -0.70
CA ASP A 243 0.39 -21.38 -1.10
C ASP A 243 0.52 -21.16 -2.62
N CYS A 244 1.36 -20.20 -2.99
CA CYS A 244 1.58 -19.80 -4.37
C CYS A 244 2.94 -20.31 -4.85
N GLN A 245 2.98 -20.98 -6.01
CA GLN A 245 4.24 -21.34 -6.68
C GLN A 245 4.81 -20.19 -7.52
N GLY A 246 4.04 -19.11 -7.64
CA GLY A 246 4.37 -17.89 -8.37
C GLY A 246 3.12 -17.04 -8.57
N HIS A 247 3.28 -15.84 -9.16
CA HIS A 247 2.15 -14.98 -9.49
C HIS A 247 1.18 -15.70 -10.44
N TRP A 248 -0.12 -15.61 -10.14
CA TRP A 248 -1.20 -16.30 -10.86
C TRP A 248 -1.02 -17.81 -10.93
N HIS A 249 -0.19 -18.41 -10.08
CA HIS A 249 0.06 -19.84 -10.04
C HIS A 249 -0.27 -20.40 -8.66
N TYR A 250 -1.56 -20.68 -8.46
CA TYR A 250 -2.08 -21.19 -7.20
C TYR A 250 -3.34 -22.02 -7.40
N GLU A 251 -3.74 -22.70 -6.33
CA GLU A 251 -4.94 -23.54 -6.27
C GLU A 251 -5.71 -23.24 -4.99
N ILE A 252 -7.01 -22.96 -5.10
CA ILE A 252 -7.92 -22.76 -3.99
C ILE A 252 -8.80 -24.01 -3.87
N GLN A 253 -8.69 -24.74 -2.75
CA GLN A 253 -9.57 -25.86 -2.49
C GLN A 253 -11.01 -25.39 -2.25
N LEU A 254 -11.97 -25.98 -2.97
CA LEU A 254 -13.40 -25.80 -2.76
C LEU A 254 -13.93 -27.01 -1.99
N GLY A 255 -13.63 -27.03 -0.69
CA GLY A 255 -13.87 -28.19 0.17
C GLY A 255 -13.15 -29.45 -0.32
N ARG A 256 -13.77 -30.63 -0.14
CA ARG A 256 -13.15 -31.93 -0.51
C ARG A 256 -13.43 -32.37 -1.95
N ARG A 257 -14.20 -31.59 -2.72
CA ARG A 257 -14.79 -32.04 -3.99
C ARG A 257 -14.12 -31.46 -5.22
N ALA A 258 -13.53 -30.28 -5.10
CA ALA A 258 -12.99 -29.57 -6.24
C ALA A 258 -11.89 -28.60 -5.84
N VAL A 259 -11.15 -28.15 -6.85
CA VAL A 259 -10.12 -27.12 -6.74
C VAL A 259 -10.36 -26.10 -7.84
N LEU A 260 -10.37 -24.82 -7.48
CA LEU A 260 -10.18 -23.71 -8.40
C LEU A 260 -8.69 -23.58 -8.67
N TRP A 261 -8.25 -23.88 -9.89
CA TRP A 261 -6.88 -23.64 -10.30
C TRP A 261 -6.79 -22.30 -11.03
N VAL A 262 -5.70 -21.58 -10.79
CA VAL A 262 -5.35 -20.34 -11.50
C VAL A 262 -3.94 -20.49 -12.02
N ARG A 263 -3.74 -20.18 -13.31
CA ARG A 263 -2.44 -20.27 -13.99
C ARG A 263 -2.18 -18.98 -14.78
N PRO A 264 -0.90 -18.57 -14.91
CA PRO A 264 -0.56 -17.50 -15.85
C PRO A 264 -0.91 -17.93 -17.28
N ALA A 265 -1.30 -16.99 -18.12
CA ALA A 265 -1.51 -17.21 -19.53
C ALA A 265 -0.61 -16.27 -20.35
N GLU A 266 -0.34 -16.66 -21.59
CA GLU A 266 0.43 -15.83 -22.52
C GLU A 266 -0.38 -14.59 -22.93
N GLY A 267 0.20 -13.41 -22.76
CA GLY A 267 -0.41 -12.13 -23.15
C GLY A 267 -0.45 -11.07 -22.04
N PRO A 268 -0.79 -9.82 -22.38
CA PRO A 268 -0.55 -8.65 -21.51
C PRO A 268 -1.34 -8.65 -20.20
N VAL A 269 -2.53 -9.28 -20.15
CA VAL A 269 -3.32 -9.44 -18.91
C VAL A 269 -4.20 -10.69 -19.03
N HIS A 270 -3.62 -11.88 -18.85
CA HIS A 270 -4.41 -13.10 -18.88
C HIS A 270 -3.87 -14.09 -17.85
N PHE A 271 -4.64 -14.33 -16.80
CA PHE A 271 -4.61 -15.62 -16.15
C PHE A 271 -5.66 -16.51 -16.81
N ARG A 272 -5.50 -17.83 -16.69
CA ARG A 272 -6.57 -18.79 -16.94
C ARG A 272 -6.96 -19.39 -15.62
N CYS A 273 -8.26 -19.61 -15.44
CA CYS A 273 -8.75 -20.33 -14.28
C CYS A 273 -9.80 -21.36 -14.71
N GLY A 274 -10.03 -22.31 -13.83
CA GLY A 274 -11.07 -23.33 -14.03
C GLY A 274 -11.23 -24.20 -12.79
N ILE A 275 -12.25 -25.06 -12.83
CA ILE A 275 -12.51 -26.01 -11.76
C ILE A 275 -12.02 -27.40 -12.17
N ARG A 276 -11.24 -28.03 -11.30
CA ARG A 276 -10.87 -29.44 -11.39
C ARG A 276 -11.57 -30.23 -10.28
N ARG A 277 -12.35 -31.25 -10.63
CA ARG A 277 -12.95 -32.17 -9.67
C ARG A 277 -11.88 -33.06 -9.06
N LEU A 278 -11.90 -33.22 -7.74
CA LEU A 278 -11.06 -34.19 -7.05
C LEU A 278 -11.79 -35.54 -7.08
N GLN A 279 -11.11 -36.59 -7.56
CA GLN A 279 -11.67 -37.94 -7.45
C GLN A 279 -11.75 -38.29 -5.95
N PRO A 280 -12.84 -38.93 -5.48
CA PRO A 280 -12.87 -39.45 -4.12
C PRO A 280 -11.72 -40.44 -3.98
N GLN A 281 -10.83 -40.20 -3.01
CA GLN A 281 -9.83 -41.19 -2.62
C GLN A 281 -10.61 -42.47 -2.30
N ARG A 282 -10.45 -43.52 -3.11
CA ARG A 282 -10.93 -44.85 -2.76
C ARG A 282 -10.30 -45.18 -1.41
N ALA A 283 -11.13 -45.35 -0.39
CA ALA A 283 -10.68 -45.94 0.87
C ALA A 283 -9.89 -47.20 0.50
N ARG A 284 -8.61 -47.24 0.87
CA ARG A 284 -7.85 -48.49 0.85
C ARG A 284 -8.59 -49.39 1.83
N GLY A 285 -9.33 -50.35 1.28
CA GLY A 285 -10.03 -51.36 2.05
C GLY A 285 -9.03 -52.12 2.91
N ASP A 286 -9.50 -52.44 4.10
CA ASP A 286 -8.89 -53.32 5.11
C ASP A 286 -8.46 -54.67 4.53
#